data_AF-A0A1I7IRS0-F1
#
_entry.id   AF-A0A1I7IRS0-F1
#
_cell.length_a   1.000
_cell.length_b   1.000
_cell.length_c   1.000
_cell.angle_alpha   90.00
_cell.angle_beta   90.00
_cell.angle_gamma   90.00
#
_symmetry.space_group_name_H-M   'P 1'
#
loop_
_entity.id
_entity.type
_entity.pdbx_description
1 polymer ?
#
loop_
_entity_poly.entity_id
_entity_poly.type
_entity_poly.pdbx_seq_one_letter_code
_entity_poly.pdbx_strand_id
1 'polypeptide(L)'
;MINDFLHLLDKNKYKFIISIFSVYIVLIISLFFIYFEEHLDFNINEEINNFIILSLPVFIGMVIFPLLISRIVGIKLNKFSFINISTITIILLLIACLVTVFKFRNGSVGMDIILNTCIIAFSEEYLFRYFLLNNSGSNKKERRLMLLLSSLIFAFIVHNNEPLLNNLLIRFPMGITLGYIYTKTEKIDYSILIHYIYWTYVNIVDTFFRFFLCYFISFSYLTFFRSNIT
;
A
#
# COMPACT_ATOMS: atom_id res chain seq x y z
N MET A 1 -29.11 -13.06 -1.86
CA MET A 1 -27.74 -12.62 -2.20
C MET A 1 -27.66 -11.11 -2.42
N ILE A 2 -28.46 -10.53 -3.33
CA ILE A 2 -28.50 -9.06 -3.54
C ILE A 2 -29.01 -8.32 -2.29
N ASN A 3 -30.09 -8.81 -1.64
CA ASN A 3 -30.62 -8.17 -0.43
C ASN A 3 -29.61 -8.18 0.73
N ASP A 4 -28.85 -9.28 0.89
CA ASP A 4 -27.79 -9.37 1.91
C ASP A 4 -26.66 -8.37 1.64
N PHE A 5 -26.34 -8.16 0.35
CA PHE A 5 -25.34 -7.21 -0.09
C PHE A 5 -25.77 -5.77 0.19
N LEU A 6 -27.01 -5.41 -0.17
CA LEU A 6 -27.57 -4.08 0.09
C LEU A 6 -27.66 -3.79 1.59
N HIS A 7 -28.09 -4.77 2.39
CA HIS A 7 -28.12 -4.64 3.85
C HIS A 7 -26.72 -4.42 4.44
N LEU A 8 -25.70 -5.15 3.96
CA LEU A 8 -24.32 -4.96 4.40
C LEU A 8 -23.78 -3.58 4.03
N LEU A 9 -24.08 -3.12 2.82
CA LEU A 9 -23.72 -1.78 2.36
C LEU A 9 -24.37 -0.71 3.23
N ASP A 10 -25.67 -0.81 3.54
CA ASP A 10 -26.33 0.18 4.38
C ASP A 10 -25.77 0.19 5.81
N LYS A 11 -25.51 -1.00 6.39
CA LYS A 11 -24.87 -1.15 7.71
C LYS A 11 -23.48 -0.51 7.78
N ASN A 12 -22.69 -0.60 6.72
CA ASN A 12 -21.31 -0.09 6.66
C ASN A 12 -21.17 1.15 5.77
N LYS A 13 -22.27 1.81 5.38
CA LYS A 13 -22.27 2.83 4.32
C LYS A 13 -21.29 3.95 4.59
N TYR A 14 -21.26 4.43 5.82
CA TYR A 14 -20.39 5.53 6.21
C TYR A 14 -18.92 5.12 6.13
N LYS A 15 -18.55 3.88 6.49
CA LYS A 15 -17.18 3.40 6.34
C LYS A 15 -16.78 3.36 4.86
N PHE A 16 -17.65 2.86 3.99
CA PHE A 16 -17.39 2.82 2.55
C PHE A 16 -17.24 4.22 1.95
N ILE A 17 -18.18 5.11 2.25
CA ILE A 17 -18.14 6.51 1.80
C ILE A 17 -16.85 7.16 2.28
N ILE A 18 -16.55 7.10 3.58
CA ILE A 18 -15.33 7.67 4.15
C ILE A 18 -14.09 7.13 3.45
N SER A 19 -14.00 5.81 3.20
CA SER A 19 -12.82 5.24 2.54
C SER A 19 -12.66 5.63 1.09
N ILE A 20 -13.75 5.82 0.34
CA ILE A 20 -13.67 6.34 -1.02
C ILE A 20 -13.21 7.80 -0.99
N PHE A 21 -13.80 8.62 -0.11
CA PHE A 21 -13.38 10.01 0.06
C PHE A 21 -11.94 10.15 0.55
N SER A 22 -11.46 9.26 1.41
CA SER A 22 -10.06 9.20 1.84
C SER A 22 -9.09 9.18 0.66
N VAL A 23 -9.38 8.38 -0.39
CA VAL A 23 -8.51 8.31 -1.58
C VAL A 23 -8.50 9.64 -2.33
N TYR A 24 -9.65 10.29 -2.50
CA TYR A 24 -9.71 11.61 -3.14
C TYR A 24 -9.05 12.70 -2.30
N ILE A 25 -9.14 12.63 -0.96
CA ILE A 25 -8.45 13.56 -0.07
C ILE A 25 -6.93 13.44 -0.21
N VAL A 26 -6.39 12.22 -0.37
CA VAL A 26 -4.96 12.03 -0.69
C VAL A 26 -4.60 12.80 -1.96
N LEU A 27 -5.36 12.59 -3.04
CA LEU A 27 -5.10 13.27 -4.32
C LEU A 27 -5.12 14.80 -4.18
N ILE A 28 -6.14 15.35 -3.51
CA ILE A 28 -6.27 16.80 -3.32
C ILE A 28 -5.08 17.37 -2.52
N ILE A 29 -4.68 16.69 -1.44
CA ILE A 29 -3.55 17.15 -0.61
C ILE A 29 -2.23 17.03 -1.37
N SER A 30 -2.01 15.95 -2.13
CA SER A 30 -0.81 15.81 -2.97
C SER A 30 -0.74 16.91 -4.03
N LEU A 31 -1.85 17.21 -4.72
CA LEU A 31 -1.89 18.30 -5.70
C LEU A 31 -1.61 19.67 -5.07
N PHE A 32 -2.11 19.90 -3.85
CA PHE A 32 -1.81 21.10 -3.09
C PHE A 32 -0.31 21.22 -2.81
N PHE A 33 0.36 20.16 -2.37
CA PHE A 33 1.80 20.21 -2.10
C PHE A 33 2.65 20.38 -3.36
N ILE A 34 2.31 19.70 -4.46
CA ILE A 34 2.99 19.87 -5.75
C ILE A 34 2.89 21.33 -6.22
N TYR A 35 1.70 21.93 -6.14
CA TYR A 35 1.52 23.33 -6.51
C TYR A 35 2.39 24.27 -5.64
N PHE A 36 2.46 24.02 -4.33
CA PHE A 36 3.28 24.81 -3.40
C PHE A 36 4.78 24.66 -3.68
N GLU A 37 5.24 23.46 -4.00
CA GLU A 37 6.64 23.19 -4.38
C GLU A 37 7.03 24.00 -5.62
N GLU A 38 6.22 23.94 -6.68
CA GLU A 38 6.50 24.63 -7.95
C GLU A 38 6.51 26.16 -7.83
N HIS A 39 5.75 26.74 -6.90
CA HIS A 39 5.49 28.19 -6.87
C HIS A 39 6.16 28.95 -5.72
N LEU A 40 6.63 28.28 -4.67
CA LEU A 40 7.20 28.96 -3.49
C LEU A 40 8.71 28.76 -3.34
N ASP A 41 9.36 28.11 -4.31
CA ASP A 41 10.81 27.97 -4.46
C ASP A 41 11.50 27.65 -3.12
N PHE A 42 10.88 26.74 -2.36
CA PHE A 42 11.40 26.32 -1.08
C PHE A 42 12.60 25.42 -1.33
N ASN A 43 13.78 25.89 -0.93
CA ASN A 43 15.02 25.12 -1.01
C ASN A 43 15.07 24.02 0.07
N ILE A 44 14.14 23.06 -0.02
CA ILE A 44 13.98 21.95 0.90
C ILE A 44 14.79 20.76 0.38
N ASN A 45 15.40 20.00 1.30
CA ASN A 45 16.09 18.75 0.96
C ASN A 45 15.12 17.78 0.26
N GLU A 46 15.58 17.11 -0.80
CA GLU A 46 14.83 16.14 -1.60
C GLU A 46 14.13 15.06 -0.73
N GLU A 47 14.77 14.59 0.34
CA GLU A 47 14.18 13.61 1.26
C GLU A 47 12.92 14.14 1.96
N ILE A 48 12.96 15.40 2.41
CA ILE A 48 11.84 16.07 3.08
C ILE A 48 10.74 16.37 2.05
N ASN A 49 11.13 16.74 0.84
CA ASN A 49 10.21 16.99 -0.26
C ASN A 49 9.40 15.72 -0.62
N ASN A 50 10.09 14.59 -0.80
CA ASN A 50 9.48 13.29 -1.04
C ASN A 50 8.50 12.90 0.08
N PHE A 51 8.86 13.16 1.34
CA PHE A 51 7.96 12.94 2.48
C PHE A 51 6.69 13.79 2.41
N ILE A 52 6.82 15.09 2.12
CA ILE A 52 5.71 16.04 2.06
C ILE A 52 4.75 15.73 0.91
N ILE A 53 5.26 15.28 -0.24
CA ILE A 53 4.45 15.06 -1.44
C ILE A 53 3.84 13.65 -1.47
N LEU A 54 4.55 12.64 -0.95
CA LEU A 54 4.14 11.24 -1.07
C LEU A 54 3.54 10.70 0.23
N SER A 55 4.32 10.65 1.31
CA SER A 55 3.88 9.95 2.52
C SER A 55 2.91 10.75 3.38
N LEU A 56 3.16 12.05 3.53
CA LEU A 56 2.32 12.91 4.37
C LEU A 56 0.87 12.99 3.87
N PRO A 57 0.58 13.17 2.55
CA PRO A 57 -0.78 13.22 2.05
C PRO A 57 -1.51 11.89 2.22
N VAL A 58 -0.83 10.77 1.96
CA VAL A 58 -1.37 9.42 2.17
C VAL A 58 -1.71 9.20 3.64
N PHE A 59 -0.81 9.56 4.56
CA PHE A 59 -1.07 9.43 6.00
C PHE A 59 -2.25 10.30 6.45
N ILE A 60 -2.30 11.56 6.02
CA ILE A 60 -3.41 12.46 6.36
C ILE A 60 -4.73 11.92 5.79
N GLY A 61 -4.78 11.56 4.51
CA GLY A 61 -6.01 11.15 3.83
C GLY A 61 -6.52 9.76 4.25
N MET A 62 -5.61 8.83 4.56
CA MET A 62 -5.99 7.43 4.86
C MET A 62 -5.95 7.07 6.34
N VAL A 63 -5.34 7.90 7.20
CA VAL A 63 -5.33 7.67 8.66
C VAL A 63 -6.07 8.78 9.40
N ILE A 64 -5.62 10.03 9.25
CA ILE A 64 -6.16 11.15 10.04
C ILE A 64 -7.60 11.48 9.64
N PHE A 65 -7.87 11.68 8.36
CA PHE A 65 -9.19 12.00 7.85
C PHE A 65 -10.26 10.97 8.27
N PRO A 66 -10.12 9.66 8.01
CA PRO A 66 -11.15 8.70 8.40
C PRO A 66 -11.31 8.63 9.92
N LEU A 67 -10.24 8.79 10.69
CA LEU A 67 -10.31 8.88 12.16
C LEU A 67 -11.17 10.06 12.61
N LEU A 68 -10.93 11.27 12.08
CA LEU A 68 -11.68 12.46 12.46
C LEU A 68 -13.15 12.35 12.06
N ILE A 69 -13.44 11.99 10.81
CA ILE A 69 -14.81 11.89 10.30
C ILE A 69 -15.59 10.77 11.03
N SER A 70 -14.93 9.65 11.34
CA SER A 70 -15.57 8.55 12.07
C SER A 70 -16.06 8.97 13.46
N ARG A 71 -15.33 9.86 14.15
CA ARG A 71 -15.75 10.41 15.45
C ARG A 71 -16.97 11.31 15.30
N ILE A 72 -17.00 12.14 14.25
CA ILE A 72 -18.13 13.04 13.96
C ILE A 72 -19.40 12.24 13.65
N VAL A 73 -19.27 11.16 12.86
CA VAL A 73 -20.40 10.32 12.43
C VAL A 73 -20.76 9.22 13.47
N GLY A 74 -19.99 9.11 14.56
CA GLY A 74 -20.27 8.17 15.67
C GLY A 74 -19.92 6.71 15.38
N ILE A 75 -19.01 6.44 14.44
CA ILE A 75 -18.52 5.08 14.14
C ILE A 75 -17.58 4.63 15.26
N LYS A 76 -17.91 3.52 15.93
CA LYS A 76 -17.05 2.89 16.94
C LYS A 76 -16.18 1.81 16.29
N LEU A 77 -14.86 1.97 16.43
CA LEU A 77 -13.86 0.98 16.05
C LEU A 77 -13.42 0.19 17.29
N ASN A 78 -13.19 -1.12 17.16
CA ASN A 78 -12.55 -1.88 18.23
C ASN A 78 -11.14 -1.36 18.49
N LYS A 79 -10.63 -1.59 19.71
CA LYS A 79 -9.27 -1.20 20.06
C LYS A 79 -8.27 -1.68 19.01
N PHE A 80 -7.38 -0.77 18.65
CA PHE A 80 -6.24 -1.06 17.80
C PHE A 80 -5.31 -2.04 18.53
N SER A 81 -5.19 -3.27 18.02
CA SER A 81 -4.27 -4.27 18.56
C SER A 81 -3.03 -4.38 17.67
N PHE A 82 -1.89 -4.02 18.25
CA PHE A 82 -0.57 -4.39 17.72
C PHE A 82 -0.18 -5.80 18.19
N ILE A 83 0.78 -6.41 17.49
CA ILE A 83 1.35 -7.73 17.75
C ILE A 83 1.93 -7.81 19.17
N ASN A 84 1.59 -8.90 19.86
CA ASN A 84 2.50 -9.52 20.82
C ASN A 84 3.60 -10.24 20.03
N ILE A 85 4.86 -9.82 20.20
CA ILE A 85 6.02 -10.29 19.42
C ILE A 85 6.03 -11.82 19.36
N SER A 86 5.68 -12.36 18.21
CA SER A 86 5.64 -13.80 17.96
C SER A 86 6.80 -14.20 17.05
N THR A 87 7.13 -15.49 16.99
CA THR A 87 8.17 -16.01 16.09
C THR A 87 7.91 -15.62 14.63
N ILE A 88 6.65 -15.64 14.20
CA ILE A 88 6.26 -15.22 12.83
C ILE A 88 6.56 -13.73 12.62
N THR A 89 6.26 -12.88 13.61
CA THR A 89 6.58 -11.45 13.56
C THR A 89 8.08 -11.23 13.43
N ILE A 90 8.89 -11.92 14.24
CA ILE A 90 10.35 -11.80 14.21
C ILE A 90 10.87 -12.20 12.83
N ILE A 91 10.37 -13.31 12.26
CA ILE A 91 10.74 -13.74 10.91
C ILE A 91 10.39 -12.67 9.86
N LEU A 92 9.18 -12.10 9.91
CA LEU A 92 8.77 -11.05 8.97
C LEU A 92 9.62 -9.78 9.11
N LEU A 93 9.95 -9.38 10.35
CA LEU A 93 10.84 -8.24 10.61
C LEU A 93 12.26 -8.49 10.10
N LEU A 94 12.79 -9.70 10.30
CA LEU A 94 14.09 -10.10 9.78
C LEU A 94 14.12 -10.07 8.25
N ILE A 95 13.07 -10.58 7.59
CA ILE A 95 12.94 -10.51 6.13
C ILE A 95 12.88 -9.04 5.68
N ALA A 96 12.03 -8.22 6.29
CA ALA A 96 11.93 -6.80 5.97
C ALA A 96 13.29 -6.10 6.13
N CYS A 97 14.02 -6.38 7.22
CA CYS A 97 15.36 -5.85 7.48
C CYS A 97 16.37 -6.31 6.41
N LEU A 98 16.44 -7.59 6.10
CA LEU A 98 17.35 -8.15 5.09
C LEU A 98 17.12 -7.53 3.71
N VAL A 99 15.86 -7.41 3.30
CA VAL A 99 15.50 -6.81 2.01
C VAL A 99 15.90 -5.33 1.98
N THR A 100 15.70 -4.61 3.08
CA THR A 100 16.09 -3.21 3.25
C THR A 100 17.61 -3.02 3.15
N VAL A 101 18.39 -3.82 3.89
CA VAL A 101 19.86 -3.79 3.89
C VAL A 101 20.41 -4.13 2.50
N PHE A 102 19.85 -5.13 1.82
CA PHE A 102 20.27 -5.51 0.47
C PHE A 102 20.12 -4.35 -0.53
N LYS A 103 18.99 -3.64 -0.48
CA LYS A 103 18.74 -2.49 -1.36
C LYS A 103 19.65 -1.31 -1.08
N PHE A 104 19.83 -0.98 0.19
CA PHE A 104 20.70 0.10 0.62
C PHE A 104 22.15 -0.16 0.19
N ARG A 105 22.64 -1.39 0.41
CA ARG A 105 24.01 -1.78 0.04
C ARG A 105 24.25 -1.73 -1.47
N ASN A 106 23.26 -2.06 -2.29
CA ASN A 106 23.39 -2.01 -3.74
C ASN A 106 23.20 -0.60 -4.33
N GLY A 107 23.07 0.44 -3.49
CA GLY A 107 22.82 1.83 -3.93
C GLY A 107 21.48 2.01 -4.64
N SER A 108 20.58 1.02 -4.53
CA SER A 108 19.35 0.97 -5.32
C SER A 108 18.22 1.79 -4.71
N VAL A 109 18.26 2.06 -3.40
CA VAL A 109 17.22 2.80 -2.65
C VAL A 109 17.84 3.49 -1.44
N GLY A 110 17.51 4.77 -1.24
CA GLY A 110 17.89 5.56 -0.06
C GLY A 110 17.03 5.26 1.19
N MET A 111 17.50 5.69 2.36
CA MET A 111 16.79 5.46 3.64
C MET A 111 15.45 6.20 3.70
N ASP A 112 15.37 7.34 3.03
CA ASP A 112 14.17 8.15 2.84
C ASP A 112 13.04 7.37 2.16
N ILE A 113 13.34 6.66 1.07
CA ILE A 113 12.34 5.86 0.33
C ILE A 113 11.81 4.70 1.20
N ILE A 114 12.67 4.08 1.99
CA ILE A 114 12.30 3.02 2.94
C ILE A 114 11.28 3.54 3.96
N LEU A 115 11.56 4.70 4.57
CA LEU A 115 10.68 5.34 5.53
C LEU A 115 9.35 5.73 4.88
N ASN A 116 9.39 6.35 3.70
CA ASN A 116 8.20 6.74 2.96
C ASN A 116 7.29 5.54 2.65
N THR A 117 7.89 4.45 2.17
CA THR A 117 7.18 3.21 1.86
C THR A 117 6.52 2.61 3.10
N CYS A 118 7.20 2.61 4.24
CA CYS A 118 6.65 2.10 5.49
C CYS A 118 5.40 2.89 5.90
N ILE A 119 5.42 4.22 5.78
CA ILE A 119 4.29 5.09 6.11
C ILE A 119 3.13 4.86 5.14
N ILE A 120 3.39 4.73 3.85
CA ILE A 120 2.36 4.45 2.83
C ILE A 120 1.71 3.08 3.11
N ALA A 121 2.51 2.03 3.30
CA ALA A 121 2.00 0.68 3.61
C ALA A 121 1.18 0.67 4.91
N PHE A 122 1.63 1.36 5.95
CA PHE A 122 0.86 1.53 7.18
C PHE A 122 -0.49 2.20 6.90
N SER A 123 -0.49 3.29 6.14
CA SER A 123 -1.66 4.13 5.92
C SER A 123 -2.73 3.43 5.07
N GLU A 124 -2.31 2.71 4.03
CA GLU A 124 -3.21 1.91 3.20
C GLU A 124 -3.83 0.75 4.01
N GLU A 125 -3.00 -0.01 4.75
CA GLU A 125 -3.53 -1.11 5.58
C GLU A 125 -4.40 -0.59 6.74
N TYR A 126 -4.11 0.61 7.26
CA TYR A 126 -4.97 1.27 8.23
C TYR A 126 -6.38 1.46 7.65
N LEU A 127 -6.50 2.06 6.47
CA LEU A 127 -7.80 2.31 5.86
C LEU A 127 -8.52 1.01 5.47
N PHE A 128 -7.83 0.10 4.78
CA PHE A 128 -8.48 -1.07 4.18
C PHE A 128 -8.67 -2.23 5.13
N ARG A 129 -7.81 -2.40 6.14
CA ARG A 129 -7.94 -3.49 7.12
C ARG A 129 -8.53 -2.99 8.40
N TYR A 130 -7.87 -2.03 9.04
CA TYR A 130 -8.35 -1.60 10.35
C TYR A 130 -9.62 -0.74 10.26
N PHE A 131 -9.76 0.18 9.32
CA PHE A 131 -10.95 1.03 9.29
C PHE A 131 -12.15 0.31 8.64
N LEU A 132 -11.95 -0.23 7.43
CA LEU A 132 -13.02 -0.89 6.67
C LEU A 132 -13.42 -2.27 7.20
N LEU A 133 -12.46 -3.13 7.60
CA LEU A 133 -12.77 -4.52 7.99
C LEU A 133 -13.06 -4.70 9.49
N ASN A 134 -12.70 -3.73 10.33
CA ASN A 134 -13.00 -3.80 11.76
C ASN A 134 -14.51 -3.70 12.00
N ASN A 135 -15.06 -4.66 12.74
CA ASN A 135 -16.48 -4.76 13.09
C ASN A 135 -17.47 -4.83 11.91
N SER A 136 -17.02 -5.03 10.67
CA SER A 136 -17.89 -4.83 9.50
C SER A 136 -18.69 -6.05 9.04
N GLY A 137 -18.77 -7.12 9.83
CA GLY A 137 -19.68 -8.24 9.55
C GLY A 137 -19.97 -9.07 10.79
N SER A 138 -21.25 -9.39 11.04
CA SER A 138 -21.66 -10.22 12.20
C SER A 138 -21.57 -11.71 11.92
N ASN A 139 -21.43 -12.11 10.65
CA ASN A 139 -21.34 -13.50 10.23
C ASN A 139 -20.27 -13.72 9.14
N LYS A 140 -19.96 -14.99 8.86
CA LYS A 140 -18.91 -15.40 7.91
C LYS A 140 -19.14 -14.87 6.49
N LYS A 141 -20.41 -14.76 6.06
CA LYS A 141 -20.76 -14.29 4.71
C LYS A 141 -20.51 -12.80 4.57
N GLU A 142 -20.96 -12.01 5.53
CA GLU A 142 -20.73 -10.55 5.59
C GLU A 142 -19.23 -10.23 5.62
N ARG A 143 -18.44 -10.95 6.44
CA ARG A 143 -16.98 -10.76 6.51
C ARG A 143 -16.29 -11.03 5.17
N ARG A 144 -16.69 -12.09 4.45
CA ARG A 144 -16.15 -12.38 3.11
C ARG A 144 -16.51 -11.28 2.12
N LEU A 145 -17.72 -10.76 2.18
CA LEU A 145 -18.17 -9.72 1.28
C LEU A 145 -17.46 -8.38 1.55
N MET A 146 -17.27 -8.02 2.82
CA MET A 146 -16.45 -6.86 3.21
C MET A 146 -15.01 -6.99 2.74
N LEU A 147 -14.41 -8.18 2.86
CA LEU A 147 -13.07 -8.45 2.36
C LEU A 147 -12.99 -8.25 0.84
N LEU A 148 -13.95 -8.76 0.08
CA LEU A 148 -14.00 -8.57 -1.37
C LEU A 148 -14.13 -7.08 -1.72
N LEU A 149 -15.03 -6.35 -1.06
CA LEU A 149 -15.25 -4.93 -1.31
C LEU A 149 -14.01 -4.09 -0.96
N SER A 150 -13.36 -4.33 0.19
CA SER A 150 -12.14 -3.60 0.54
C SER A 150 -11.00 -3.89 -0.44
N SER A 151 -10.92 -5.12 -0.95
CA SER A 151 -9.94 -5.52 -1.96
C SER A 151 -10.20 -4.88 -3.32
N LEU A 152 -11.48 -4.72 -3.72
CA LEU A 152 -11.86 -4.01 -4.94
C LEU A 152 -11.52 -2.53 -4.87
N ILE A 153 -11.80 -1.86 -3.73
CA ILE A 153 -11.46 -0.45 -3.54
C ILE A 153 -9.95 -0.26 -3.58
N PHE A 154 -9.20 -1.12 -2.88
CA PHE A 154 -7.75 -1.11 -2.92
C PHE A 154 -7.20 -1.27 -4.34
N ALA A 155 -7.70 -2.25 -5.10
CA ALA A 155 -7.17 -2.51 -6.44
C ALA A 155 -7.56 -1.47 -7.49
N PHE A 156 -8.81 -1.00 -7.49
CA PHE A 156 -9.35 -0.23 -8.62
C PHE A 156 -9.58 1.25 -8.31
N ILE A 157 -9.66 1.64 -7.03
CA ILE A 157 -9.82 3.05 -6.65
C ILE A 157 -8.48 3.66 -6.26
N VAL A 158 -7.70 2.99 -5.41
CA VAL A 158 -6.37 3.50 -4.99
C VAL A 158 -5.38 3.46 -6.15
N HIS A 159 -5.32 2.35 -6.86
CA HIS A 159 -4.39 2.15 -7.98
C HIS A 159 -5.07 2.38 -9.34
N ASN A 160 -5.98 3.36 -9.42
CA ASN A 160 -6.71 3.65 -10.66
C ASN A 160 -5.81 4.12 -11.83
N ASN A 161 -4.57 4.52 -11.52
CA ASN A 161 -3.54 4.91 -12.48
C ASN A 161 -2.74 3.72 -13.04
N GLU A 162 -2.91 2.52 -12.49
CA GLU A 162 -2.27 1.29 -12.96
C GLU A 162 -3.10 0.60 -14.07
N PRO A 163 -2.46 -0.20 -14.95
CA PRO A 163 -3.17 -0.99 -15.94
C PRO A 163 -4.23 -1.90 -15.30
N LEU A 164 -5.40 -2.02 -15.94
CA LEU A 164 -6.50 -2.85 -15.47
C LEU A 164 -6.06 -4.28 -15.13
N LEU A 165 -5.19 -4.85 -15.96
CA LEU A 165 -4.68 -6.21 -15.78
C LEU A 165 -3.80 -6.33 -14.52
N ASN A 166 -2.96 -5.33 -14.24
CA ASN A 166 -2.15 -5.28 -13.01
C ASN A 166 -3.06 -5.20 -11.78
N ASN A 167 -4.11 -4.38 -11.85
CA ASN A 167 -5.08 -4.26 -10.76
C ASN A 167 -5.83 -5.57 -10.52
N LEU A 168 -6.24 -6.27 -11.58
CA LEU A 168 -6.99 -7.52 -11.46
C LEU A 168 -6.13 -8.70 -11.02
N LEU A 169 -4.91 -8.85 -11.55
CA LEU A 169 -4.08 -10.04 -11.32
C LEU A 169 -3.11 -9.90 -10.15
N ILE A 170 -2.80 -8.68 -9.74
CA ILE A 170 -1.77 -8.42 -8.72
C ILE A 170 -2.39 -7.70 -7.52
N ARG A 171 -2.96 -6.51 -7.72
CA ARG A 171 -3.46 -5.68 -6.61
C ARG A 171 -4.69 -6.30 -5.93
N PHE A 172 -5.64 -6.81 -6.70
CA PHE A 172 -6.85 -7.43 -6.15
C PHE A 172 -6.56 -8.72 -5.35
N PRO A 173 -5.76 -9.68 -5.84
CA PRO A 173 -5.33 -10.84 -5.07
C PRO A 173 -4.50 -10.48 -3.83
N MET A 174 -3.65 -9.44 -3.92
CA MET A 174 -2.93 -8.92 -2.76
C MET A 174 -3.89 -8.37 -1.71
N GLY A 175 -4.87 -7.56 -2.13
CA GLY A 175 -5.93 -7.04 -1.27
C GLY A 175 -6.71 -8.14 -0.56
N ILE A 176 -7.04 -9.22 -1.28
CA ILE A 176 -7.70 -10.40 -0.72
C ILE A 176 -6.81 -11.08 0.32
N THR A 177 -5.53 -11.28 0.00
CA THR A 177 -4.55 -11.95 0.88
C THR A 177 -4.38 -11.18 2.19
N LEU A 178 -4.12 -9.88 2.11
CA LEU A 178 -3.94 -9.00 3.27
C LEU A 178 -5.24 -8.90 4.09
N GLY A 179 -6.39 -8.72 3.41
CA GLY A 179 -7.70 -8.76 4.04
C GLY A 179 -7.97 -10.07 4.78
N TYR A 180 -7.59 -11.21 4.18
CA TYR A 180 -7.76 -12.52 4.78
C TYR A 180 -6.90 -12.67 6.04
N ILE A 181 -5.61 -12.29 5.96
CA ILE A 181 -4.69 -12.32 7.11
C ILE A 181 -5.24 -11.48 8.25
N TYR A 182 -5.70 -10.25 7.98
CA TYR A 182 -6.30 -9.40 8.99
C TYR A 182 -7.56 -10.03 9.60
N THR A 183 -8.49 -10.53 8.79
CA THR A 183 -9.72 -11.14 9.32
C THR A 183 -9.47 -12.41 10.13
N LYS A 184 -8.33 -13.08 9.95
CA LYS A 184 -7.95 -14.27 10.74
C LYS A 184 -7.20 -13.94 12.01
N THR A 185 -6.35 -12.93 11.98
CA THR A 185 -5.43 -12.61 13.08
C THR A 185 -5.89 -11.44 13.94
N GLU A 186 -6.76 -10.59 13.39
CA GLU A 186 -7.17 -9.29 13.94
C GLU A 186 -5.97 -8.38 14.28
N LYS A 187 -4.85 -8.61 13.58
CA LYS A 187 -3.57 -7.92 13.73
C LYS A 187 -3.18 -7.27 12.40
N ILE A 188 -3.06 -5.96 12.40
CA ILE A 188 -2.86 -5.14 11.20
C ILE A 188 -1.41 -5.15 10.70
N ASP A 189 -0.46 -5.19 11.62
CA ASP A 189 0.97 -5.26 11.40
C ASP A 189 1.46 -6.44 10.57
N TYR A 190 0.82 -7.62 10.65
CA TYR A 190 1.12 -8.68 9.67
C TYR A 190 0.84 -8.23 8.25
N SER A 191 -0.27 -7.52 8.05
CA SER A 191 -0.64 -7.01 6.73
C SER A 191 0.31 -5.89 6.30
N ILE A 192 0.69 -4.99 7.22
CA ILE A 192 1.66 -3.92 6.97
C ILE A 192 3.03 -4.49 6.57
N LEU A 193 3.54 -5.47 7.31
CA LEU A 193 4.85 -6.08 7.04
C LEU A 193 4.86 -6.78 5.68
N ILE A 194 3.83 -7.56 5.37
CA ILE A 194 3.72 -8.26 4.09
C ILE A 194 3.57 -7.26 2.94
N HIS A 195 2.78 -6.21 3.12
CA HIS A 195 2.62 -5.15 2.14
C HIS A 195 3.95 -4.42 1.88
N TYR A 196 4.67 -4.04 2.94
CA TYR A 196 5.99 -3.42 2.84
C TYR A 196 7.00 -4.34 2.12
N ILE A 197 7.05 -5.63 2.47
CA ILE A 197 7.92 -6.61 1.82
C ILE A 197 7.57 -6.72 0.33
N TYR A 198 6.29 -6.79 -0.02
CA TYR A 198 5.84 -6.86 -1.42
C TYR A 198 6.30 -5.66 -2.23
N TRP A 199 6.10 -4.43 -1.74
CA TRP A 199 6.59 -3.22 -2.40
C TRP A 199 8.10 -3.28 -2.61
N THR A 200 8.80 -3.74 -1.59
CA THR A 200 10.25 -3.82 -1.63
C THR A 200 10.72 -4.89 -2.62
N TYR A 201 10.02 -6.03 -2.70
CA TYR A 201 10.29 -7.14 -3.62
C TYR A 201 9.97 -6.83 -5.08
N VAL A 202 8.81 -6.26 -5.40
CA VAL A 202 8.43 -5.94 -6.79
C VAL A 202 9.45 -5.00 -7.42
N ASN A 203 9.89 -3.98 -6.68
CA ASN A 203 10.95 -3.09 -7.13
C ASN A 203 12.31 -3.79 -7.29
N ILE A 204 12.60 -4.89 -6.56
CA ILE A 204 13.81 -5.71 -6.76
C ILE A 204 13.71 -6.51 -8.06
N VAL A 205 12.57 -7.15 -8.32
CA VAL A 205 12.37 -7.93 -9.54
C VAL A 205 12.46 -7.03 -10.77
N ASP A 206 11.84 -5.85 -10.75
CA ASP A 206 11.94 -4.88 -11.85
C ASP A 206 13.37 -4.40 -12.08
N THR A 207 14.12 -4.12 -11.00
CA THR A 207 15.53 -3.72 -11.10
C THR A 207 16.40 -4.86 -11.61
N PHE A 208 16.18 -6.09 -11.13
CA PHE A 208 16.89 -7.29 -11.55
C PHE A 208 16.60 -7.65 -13.01
N PHE A 209 15.34 -7.52 -13.46
CA PHE A 209 14.95 -7.77 -14.84
C PHE A 209 15.56 -6.73 -15.79
N ARG A 210 15.59 -5.44 -15.39
CA ARG A 210 16.29 -4.39 -16.14
C ARG A 210 17.79 -4.64 -16.21
N PHE A 211 18.42 -5.08 -15.11
CA PHE A 211 19.84 -5.44 -15.08
C PHE A 211 20.14 -6.63 -15.99
N PHE A 212 19.29 -7.66 -15.97
CA PHE A 212 19.42 -8.85 -16.80
C PHE A 212 19.20 -8.54 -18.29
N LEU A 213 18.23 -7.68 -18.61
CA LEU A 213 17.98 -7.20 -19.97
C LEU A 213 19.14 -6.36 -20.51
N CYS A 214 19.67 -5.43 -19.70
CA CYS A 214 20.86 -4.66 -20.06
C CYS A 214 22.09 -5.56 -20.26
N TYR A 215 22.27 -6.57 -19.41
CA TYR A 215 23.34 -7.57 -19.54
C TYR A 215 23.20 -8.40 -20.83
N PHE A 216 21.98 -8.84 -21.16
CA PHE A 216 21.72 -9.58 -22.39
C PHE A 216 21.93 -8.74 -23.64
N ILE A 217 21.49 -7.47 -23.63
CA ILE A 217 21.68 -6.54 -24.75
C ILE A 217 23.18 -6.25 -24.96
N SER A 218 23.91 -5.97 -23.88
CA SER A 218 25.36 -5.70 -23.96
C SER A 218 26.17 -6.95 -24.36
N PHE A 219 25.80 -8.15 -23.89
CA PHE A 219 26.38 -9.41 -24.33
C PHE A 219 26.11 -9.71 -25.82
N SER A 220 24.90 -9.43 -26.30
CA SER A 220 24.51 -9.57 -27.71
C SER A 220 25.26 -8.58 -28.61
N TYR A 221 25.49 -7.36 -28.12
CA TYR A 221 26.27 -6.34 -28.84
C TYR A 221 27.75 -6.72 -28.95
N LEU A 222 28.35 -7.22 -27.86
CA LEU A 222 29.74 -7.70 -27.84
C LEU A 222 29.96 -8.92 -28.73
N THR A 223 29.01 -9.85 -28.79
CA THR A 223 29.09 -11.02 -29.68
C THR A 223 28.89 -10.66 -31.15
N PHE A 224 27.99 -9.73 -31.47
CA PHE A 224 27.81 -9.21 -32.83
C PHE A 224 29.03 -8.45 -33.37
N PHE A 225 29.73 -7.68 -32.53
CA PHE A 225 30.97 -7.03 -32.96
C PHE A 225 32.12 -8.02 -33.12
N ARG A 226 32.18 -9.05 -32.29
CA ARG A 226 33.24 -10.07 -32.37
C ARG A 226 33.12 -10.96 -33.61
N SER A 227 31.92 -11.16 -34.16
CA SER A 227 31.70 -11.89 -35.41
C SER A 227 31.93 -11.08 -36.69
N ASN A 228 32.05 -9.75 -36.59
CA ASN A 228 32.28 -8.86 -37.74
C ASN A 228 33.74 -8.37 -37.85
N ILE A 229 34.61 -8.80 -36.92
CA ILE A 229 36.05 -8.44 -36.88
C ILE A 229 36.94 -9.67 -37.18
N THR A 230 36.34 -10.84 -37.47
CA THR A 230 37.03 -12.06 -37.91
C THR A 230 36.60 -12.45 -39.31
#